data_AF-A0A1H9A6D5-F1
#
_entry.id   AF-A0A1H9A6D5-F1
#
_cell.length_a   1.000
_cell.length_b   1.000
_cell.length_c   1.000
_cell.angle_alpha   90.00
_cell.angle_beta   90.00
_cell.angle_gamma   90.00
#
_symmetry.space_group_name_H-M   'P 1'
#
loop_
_entity.id
_entity.type
_entity.pdbx_description
1 polymer ?
#
loop_
_entity_poly.entity_id
_entity_poly.type
_entity_poly.pdbx_seq_one_letter_code
_entity_poly.pdbx_strand_id
1 'polypeptide(L)'
;MDAQRTGKIINYLRSKKGLTQKELAAQINVSDKTVSKWERGDGCPDIGTLPALAEALGTDVDSLLKGELKEIDNSNKLLTASEIEQLLHAISTGEDSDTSRSLLKNPNCRIKLYDFKRPDLFGKYELRKIWNMFELLCEKIKNELFNNRPDLLRIQVLSVDQLTNEEYIRSLPQRTFFYTYDYNNAGFTAEVDPCIGKVLLKQDYEKYPELTQNDSDCLKLTYVNHFIQTMQDFIYQNTDKSIPWEEFEKSFSSEINTLLPGSTGQIPGEMCVLVTLEITSDNDGGMVNIQFNYAYFSHLCRKAGLFGKDNTNLQELTDIKSRPHENNVYAEFGRFISDTVNLEPGTILMTSIKYNTPLNVVVDNKVMFTGEVCVADETFAIRIYDEKKENAISYDEEHYIALRLGGTYLPSEKIQRLHEGHIIPLDTTPGKPVSIIKDGISVARGEVLVIDEMYAIKIID
;
A
#
# COMPACT_ATOMS: atom_id res chain seq x y z
N MET A 1 22.15 21.20 5.83
CA MET A 1 21.40 22.07 4.90
C MET A 1 22.07 21.98 3.54
N ASP A 2 21.36 21.47 2.54
CA ASP A 2 21.84 21.33 1.17
C ASP A 2 21.62 22.65 0.41
N ALA A 3 22.70 23.32 0.02
CA ALA A 3 22.67 24.64 -0.63
C ALA A 3 21.84 24.66 -1.92
N GLN A 4 21.88 23.58 -2.70
CA GLN A 4 21.17 23.47 -3.97
C GLN A 4 19.67 23.30 -3.74
N ARG A 5 19.27 22.46 -2.77
CA ARG A 5 17.84 22.25 -2.45
C ARG A 5 17.22 23.48 -1.80
N THR A 6 17.89 24.04 -0.79
CA THR A 6 17.43 25.26 -0.10
C THR A 6 17.34 26.44 -1.08
N GLY A 7 18.33 26.60 -1.97
CA GLY A 7 18.31 27.63 -3.02
C GLY A 7 17.11 27.56 -3.96
N LYS A 8 16.80 26.35 -4.45
CA LYS A 8 15.62 26.10 -5.31
C LYS A 8 14.31 26.44 -4.61
N ILE A 9 14.18 26.11 -3.32
CA ILE A 9 12.99 26.43 -2.53
C ILE A 9 12.83 27.93 -2.30
N ILE A 10 13.91 28.63 -1.97
CA ILE A 10 13.89 30.09 -1.81
C ILE A 10 13.40 30.75 -3.10
N ASN A 11 13.95 30.34 -4.25
CA ASN A 11 13.53 30.86 -5.56
C ASN A 11 12.05 30.56 -5.86
N TYR A 12 11.61 29.32 -5.60
CA TYR A 12 10.23 28.90 -5.81
C TYR A 12 9.24 29.70 -4.94
N LEU A 13 9.47 29.80 -3.64
CA LEU A 13 8.60 30.52 -2.70
C LEU A 13 8.58 32.02 -2.99
N ARG A 14 9.74 32.62 -3.30
CA ARG A 14 9.85 34.02 -3.70
C ARG A 14 9.01 34.30 -4.95
N SER A 15 9.17 33.47 -5.98
CA SER A 15 8.44 33.61 -7.25
C SER A 15 6.95 33.40 -7.09
N LYS A 16 6.53 32.43 -6.25
CA LYS A 16 5.12 32.18 -5.90
C LYS A 16 4.46 33.39 -5.21
N LYS A 17 5.22 34.15 -4.42
CA LYS A 17 4.76 35.41 -3.80
C LYS A 17 4.88 36.63 -4.71
N GLY A 18 5.37 36.48 -5.94
CA GLY A 18 5.56 37.60 -6.88
C GLY A 18 6.65 38.60 -6.47
N LEU A 19 7.52 38.24 -5.51
CA LEU A 19 8.58 39.13 -5.01
C LEU A 19 9.80 39.09 -5.93
N THR A 20 10.46 40.22 -6.16
CA THR A 20 11.78 40.27 -6.79
C THR A 20 12.88 39.89 -5.79
N GLN A 21 14.08 39.50 -6.27
CA GLN A 21 15.22 39.23 -5.39
C GLN A 21 15.57 40.44 -4.50
N LYS A 22 15.40 41.66 -5.04
CA LYS A 22 15.63 42.92 -4.32
C LYS A 22 14.60 43.15 -3.21
N GLU A 23 13.33 42.84 -3.46
CA GLU A 23 12.26 42.99 -2.47
C GLU A 23 12.38 41.98 -1.33
N LEU A 24 12.69 40.71 -1.64
CA LEU A 24 12.96 39.71 -0.62
C LEU A 24 14.18 40.09 0.23
N ALA A 25 15.25 40.55 -0.41
CA ALA A 25 16.47 40.98 0.27
C ALA A 25 16.22 42.16 1.21
N ALA A 26 15.39 43.12 0.80
CA ALA A 26 14.98 44.25 1.63
C ALA A 26 14.19 43.81 2.87
N GLN A 27 13.29 42.82 2.74
CA GLN A 27 12.48 42.32 3.86
C GLN A 27 13.30 41.61 4.94
N ILE A 28 14.39 40.94 4.55
CA ILE A 28 15.24 40.16 5.47
C ILE A 28 16.57 40.87 5.79
N ASN A 29 16.71 42.14 5.39
CA ASN A 29 17.86 43.00 5.63
C ASN A 29 19.20 42.43 5.14
N VAL A 30 19.21 41.88 3.92
CA VAL A 30 20.43 41.38 3.23
C VAL A 30 20.58 42.04 1.85
N SER A 31 21.71 41.80 1.18
CA SER A 31 21.87 42.26 -0.21
C SER A 31 21.13 41.35 -1.20
N ASP A 32 20.62 41.93 -2.28
CA ASP A 32 20.04 41.20 -3.42
C ASP A 32 21.04 40.17 -4.01
N LYS A 33 22.33 40.51 -4.03
CA LYS A 33 23.41 39.58 -4.41
C LYS A 33 23.49 38.36 -3.48
N THR A 34 23.18 38.52 -2.20
CA THR A 34 23.16 37.43 -1.22
C THR A 34 22.03 36.44 -1.53
N VAL A 35 20.82 36.94 -1.75
CA VAL A 35 19.67 36.11 -2.17
C VAL A 35 19.96 35.41 -3.50
N SER A 36 20.53 36.13 -4.46
CA SER A 36 20.92 35.58 -5.76
C SER A 36 21.94 34.44 -5.65
N LYS A 37 22.89 34.51 -4.70
CA LYS A 37 23.84 33.42 -4.42
C LYS A 37 23.15 32.21 -3.81
N TRP A 38 22.23 32.41 -2.87
CA TRP A 38 21.46 31.32 -2.28
C TRP A 38 20.62 30.60 -3.34
N GLU A 39 19.92 31.34 -4.20
CA GLU A 39 19.06 30.75 -5.23
C GLU A 39 19.81 29.93 -6.28
N ARG A 40 21.09 30.25 -6.55
CA ARG A 40 21.98 29.44 -7.41
C ARG A 40 22.63 28.25 -6.70
N GLY A 41 22.47 28.17 -5.38
CA GLY A 41 23.11 27.15 -4.54
C GLY A 41 24.62 27.37 -4.34
N ASP A 42 25.11 28.59 -4.56
CA ASP A 42 26.51 29.01 -4.34
C ASP A 42 26.77 29.40 -2.87
N GLY A 43 25.81 29.14 -1.98
CA GLY A 43 25.87 29.43 -0.55
C GLY A 43 24.53 29.20 0.15
N CYS A 44 24.51 29.24 1.47
CA CYS A 44 23.29 29.06 2.28
C CYS A 44 23.00 30.30 3.15
N PRO A 45 21.74 30.52 3.54
CA PRO A 45 21.39 31.43 4.62
C PRO A 45 22.09 31.03 5.92
N ASP A 46 22.47 32.02 6.72
CA ASP A 46 23.01 31.75 8.06
C ASP A 46 21.88 31.47 9.07
N ILE A 47 22.25 30.93 10.23
CA ILE A 47 21.25 30.58 11.25
C ILE A 47 20.46 31.79 11.78
N GLY A 48 21.03 33.00 11.68
CA GLY A 48 20.40 34.24 12.11
C GLY A 48 19.38 34.80 11.12
N THR A 49 19.56 34.54 9.82
CA THR A 49 18.66 35.01 8.73
C THR A 49 17.52 34.04 8.45
N LEU A 50 17.63 32.77 8.86
CA LEU A 50 16.61 31.76 8.64
C LEU A 50 15.22 32.10 9.18
N PRO A 51 15.05 32.66 10.41
CA PRO A 51 13.72 33.01 10.91
C PRO A 51 13.04 34.10 10.07
N ALA A 52 13.77 35.17 9.75
CA ALA A 52 13.26 36.26 8.92
C ALA A 52 12.95 35.80 7.49
N LEU A 53 13.79 34.92 6.93
CA LEU A 53 13.58 34.32 5.62
C LEU A 53 12.36 33.39 5.59
N ALA A 54 12.16 32.58 6.63
CA ALA A 54 11.00 31.71 6.77
C ALA A 54 9.70 32.53 6.83
N GLU A 55 9.69 33.61 7.61
CA GLU A 55 8.55 34.52 7.72
C GLU A 55 8.26 35.23 6.38
N ALA A 56 9.27 35.83 5.76
CA ALA A 56 9.13 36.51 4.47
C ALA A 56 8.61 35.56 3.37
N LEU A 57 9.04 34.30 3.36
CA LEU A 57 8.61 33.29 2.39
C LEU A 57 7.34 32.52 2.78
N GLY A 58 6.84 32.68 4.01
CA GLY A 58 5.63 32.01 4.49
C GLY A 58 5.81 30.49 4.66
N THR A 59 6.96 30.06 5.18
CA THR A 59 7.31 28.66 5.45
C THR A 59 7.90 28.52 6.85
N ASP A 60 8.17 27.29 7.30
CA ASP A 60 8.89 27.02 8.54
C ASP A 60 10.40 26.86 8.32
N VAL A 61 11.19 27.17 9.35
CA VAL A 61 12.66 27.06 9.30
C VAL A 61 13.12 25.63 9.00
N ASP A 62 12.39 24.64 9.49
CA ASP A 62 12.69 23.22 9.29
C ASP A 62 12.55 22.82 7.79
N SER A 63 11.53 23.32 7.10
CA SER A 63 11.39 23.16 5.63
C SER A 63 12.58 23.76 4.85
N LEU A 64 13.07 24.94 5.26
CA LEU A 64 14.24 25.57 4.62
C LEU A 64 15.55 24.80 4.89
N LEU A 65 15.72 24.27 6.11
CA LEU A 65 16.91 23.52 6.52
C LEU A 65 17.02 22.15 5.84
N LYS A 66 15.89 21.45 5.71
CA LYS A 66 15.79 20.15 5.03
C LYS A 66 15.83 20.28 3.52
N GLY A 67 15.48 21.46 2.99
CA GLY A 67 15.37 21.65 1.55
C GLY A 67 14.17 20.91 0.98
N GLU A 68 13.10 20.77 1.77
CA GLU A 68 11.85 20.09 1.41
C GLU A 68 10.67 20.93 1.92
N LEU A 69 9.75 21.29 1.02
CA LEU A 69 8.51 21.93 1.42
C LEU A 69 7.58 20.88 1.99
N LYS A 70 7.16 21.03 3.25
CA LYS A 70 5.97 20.32 3.73
C LYS A 70 4.81 20.67 2.80
N GLU A 71 4.14 19.66 2.25
CA GLU A 71 2.91 19.87 1.49
C GLU A 71 1.89 20.53 2.42
N ILE A 72 1.80 21.86 2.37
CA ILE A 72 0.67 22.57 2.94
C ILE A 72 -0.47 22.33 1.95
N ASP A 73 -1.52 21.64 2.41
CA ASP A 73 -2.83 21.55 1.77
C ASP A 73 -3.29 22.95 1.33
N ASN A 74 -2.95 23.34 0.10
CA ASN A 74 -3.41 24.56 -0.53
C ASN A 74 -4.29 24.16 -1.70
N SER A 75 -5.58 24.07 -1.40
CA SER A 75 -6.73 23.78 -2.25
C SER A 75 -7.01 24.81 -3.36
N ASN A 76 -6.01 25.54 -3.87
CA ASN A 76 -6.19 26.46 -4.99
C ASN A 76 -4.99 26.37 -5.96
N LYS A 77 -5.08 25.45 -6.91
CA LYS A 77 -4.21 25.42 -8.09
C LYS A 77 -4.91 26.18 -9.22
N LEU A 78 -4.24 27.18 -9.79
CA LEU A 78 -4.66 27.90 -10.99
C LEU A 78 -4.79 26.90 -12.14
N LEU A 79 -5.95 26.88 -12.80
CA LEU A 79 -6.22 26.04 -13.96
C LEU A 79 -5.20 26.30 -15.06
N THR A 80 -4.73 25.22 -15.68
CA THR A 80 -3.82 25.24 -16.82
C THR A 80 -4.54 25.77 -18.06
N ALA A 81 -3.79 26.33 -19.02
CA ALA A 81 -4.36 26.88 -20.26
C ALA A 81 -5.18 25.84 -21.04
N SER A 82 -4.78 24.56 -20.99
CA SER A 82 -5.52 23.45 -21.61
C SER A 82 -6.88 23.18 -20.94
N GLU A 83 -6.97 23.35 -19.61
CA GLU A 83 -8.23 23.19 -18.87
C GLU A 83 -9.19 24.36 -19.13
N ILE A 84 -8.65 25.57 -19.32
CA ILE A 84 -9.43 26.76 -19.72
C ILE A 84 -10.02 26.57 -21.13
N GLU A 85 -9.23 26.02 -22.06
CA GLU A 85 -9.65 25.78 -23.44
C GLU A 85 -10.73 24.69 -23.54
N GLN A 86 -10.62 23.63 -22.73
CA GLN A 86 -11.65 22.60 -22.61
C GLN A 86 -12.96 23.12 -22.00
N LEU A 87 -12.89 24.00 -20.99
CA LEU A 87 -14.07 24.66 -20.41
C LEU A 87 -14.74 25.61 -21.39
N LEU A 88 -13.96 26.39 -22.15
CA LEU A 88 -14.48 27.28 -23.20
C LEU A 88 -15.17 26.49 -24.32
N HIS A 89 -14.61 25.36 -24.72
CA HIS A 89 -15.22 24.47 -25.71
C HIS A 89 -16.54 23.87 -25.21
N ALA A 90 -16.61 23.41 -23.96
CA ALA A 90 -17.82 22.86 -23.36
C ALA A 90 -18.96 23.88 -23.23
N ILE A 91 -18.63 25.15 -22.91
CA ILE A 91 -19.61 26.24 -22.88
C ILE A 91 -20.08 26.61 -24.30
N SER A 92 -19.17 26.54 -25.28
CA SER A 92 -19.48 26.81 -26.69
C SER A 92 -20.37 25.75 -27.34
N THR A 93 -20.29 24.49 -26.92
CA THR A 93 -21.06 23.38 -27.52
C THR A 93 -22.42 23.17 -26.87
N GLY A 94 -22.72 23.84 -25.76
CA GLY A 94 -24.04 23.77 -25.12
C GLY A 94 -24.38 22.38 -24.57
N GLU A 95 -23.37 21.57 -24.21
CA GLU A 95 -23.61 20.26 -23.61
C GLU A 95 -24.19 20.40 -22.18
N ASP A 96 -25.29 19.69 -21.95
CA ASP A 96 -26.10 19.73 -20.72
C ASP A 96 -25.29 19.50 -19.45
N SER A 97 -25.71 20.19 -18.39
CA SER A 97 -25.06 20.40 -17.09
C SER A 97 -24.71 19.17 -16.25
N ASP A 98 -25.05 17.95 -16.69
CA ASP A 98 -24.85 16.72 -15.90
C ASP A 98 -23.54 16.00 -16.21
N THR A 99 -23.02 16.07 -17.44
CA THR A 99 -21.70 15.48 -17.77
C THR A 99 -20.56 16.31 -17.19
N SER A 100 -20.75 17.62 -17.12
CA SER A 100 -19.81 18.59 -16.55
C SER A 100 -19.65 18.44 -15.02
N ARG A 101 -20.66 17.93 -14.31
CA ARG A 101 -20.54 17.66 -12.85
C ARG A 101 -19.75 16.39 -12.53
N SER A 102 -19.71 15.42 -13.44
CA SER A 102 -18.96 14.16 -13.23
C SER A 102 -17.46 14.32 -13.42
N LEU A 103 -17.02 15.22 -14.29
CA LEU A 103 -15.60 15.51 -14.55
C LEU A 103 -15.01 16.54 -13.57
N LEU A 104 -15.85 17.25 -12.82
CA LEU A 104 -15.46 18.28 -11.87
C LEU A 104 -15.62 17.85 -10.40
N LYS A 105 -15.39 16.57 -10.10
CA LYS A 105 -15.01 16.17 -8.73
C LYS A 105 -13.49 16.34 -8.62
N ASN A 106 -13.07 17.52 -8.18
CA ASN A 106 -11.69 17.95 -7.88
C ASN A 106 -10.76 18.27 -9.07
N PRO A 107 -10.46 19.56 -9.31
CA PRO A 107 -9.34 20.00 -10.17
C PRO A 107 -7.94 19.69 -9.59
N ASN A 108 -7.87 18.87 -8.54
CA ASN A 108 -6.68 18.42 -7.83
C ASN A 108 -6.51 16.90 -7.89
N CYS A 109 -7.09 16.23 -8.90
CA CYS A 109 -6.91 14.80 -9.11
C CYS A 109 -5.40 14.48 -9.24
N ARG A 110 -4.81 13.95 -8.16
CA ARG A 110 -3.41 13.54 -8.13
C ARG A 110 -3.30 12.18 -8.81
N ILE A 111 -3.13 12.20 -10.12
CA ILE A 111 -2.90 10.98 -10.90
C ILE A 111 -1.56 10.40 -10.47
N LYS A 112 -1.60 9.21 -9.86
CA LYS A 112 -0.40 8.45 -9.48
C LYS A 112 -0.33 7.18 -10.30
N LEU A 113 0.86 6.82 -10.75
CA LEU A 113 1.08 5.50 -11.33
C LEU A 113 0.78 4.44 -10.27
N TYR A 114 0.06 3.39 -10.65
CA TYR A 114 -0.25 2.31 -9.73
C TYR A 114 0.86 1.28 -9.72
N ASP A 115 1.37 0.95 -8.53
CA ASP A 115 2.34 -0.12 -8.34
C ASP A 115 1.62 -1.44 -8.03
N PHE A 116 1.54 -2.32 -9.02
CA PHE A 116 0.97 -3.66 -8.84
C PHE A 116 1.86 -4.61 -8.06
N LYS A 117 3.17 -4.32 -7.95
CA LYS A 117 4.09 -5.12 -7.16
C LYS A 117 3.93 -4.81 -5.67
N ARG A 118 3.61 -3.56 -5.35
CA ARG A 118 3.34 -3.10 -3.97
C ARG A 118 2.03 -2.32 -3.90
N PRO A 119 0.88 -3.01 -4.02
CA PRO A 119 -0.41 -2.35 -3.89
C PRO A 119 -0.63 -1.88 -2.45
N ASP A 120 -1.04 -0.63 -2.28
CA ASP A 120 -1.45 -0.11 -0.97
C ASP A 120 -2.85 -0.65 -0.62
N LEU A 121 -2.89 -1.86 -0.03
CA LEU A 121 -4.16 -2.54 0.26
C LEU A 121 -4.83 -2.03 1.54
N PHE A 122 -4.05 -1.59 2.54
CA PHE A 122 -4.58 -0.87 3.70
C PHE A 122 -4.35 0.63 3.58
N GLY A 123 -5.41 1.41 3.79
CA GLY A 123 -5.31 2.85 3.88
C GLY A 123 -4.55 3.31 5.14
N LYS A 124 -4.02 4.54 5.12
CA LYS A 124 -3.30 5.13 6.27
C LYS A 124 -4.10 5.12 7.57
N TYR A 125 -5.43 5.25 7.48
CA TYR A 125 -6.32 5.19 8.63
C TYR A 125 -6.43 3.76 9.20
N GLU A 126 -6.55 2.75 8.34
CA GLU A 126 -6.62 1.34 8.72
C GLU A 126 -5.31 0.89 9.37
N LEU A 127 -4.15 1.25 8.79
CA LEU A 127 -2.84 1.00 9.40
C LEU A 127 -2.70 1.64 10.79
N ARG A 128 -3.23 2.85 10.99
CA ARG A 128 -3.25 3.50 12.31
C ARG A 128 -4.16 2.78 13.31
N LYS A 129 -5.27 2.18 12.86
CA LYS A 129 -6.13 1.35 13.73
C LYS A 129 -5.44 0.05 14.13
N ILE A 130 -4.75 -0.60 13.18
CA ILE A 130 -3.92 -1.77 13.44
C ILE A 130 -2.82 -1.41 14.45
N TRP A 131 -2.11 -0.30 14.26
CA TRP A 131 -1.12 0.20 15.22
C TRP A 131 -1.71 0.29 16.64
N ASN A 132 -2.83 1.00 16.80
CA ASN A 132 -3.46 1.18 18.10
C ASN A 132 -3.89 -0.15 18.73
N MET A 133 -4.30 -1.13 17.92
CA MET A 133 -4.61 -2.47 18.40
C MET A 133 -3.37 -3.17 18.97
N PHE A 134 -2.23 -3.09 18.29
CA PHE A 134 -0.98 -3.70 18.77
C PHE A 134 -0.35 -2.96 19.96
N GLU A 135 -0.60 -1.66 20.12
CA GLU A 135 -0.23 -0.95 21.36
C GLU A 135 -1.00 -1.49 22.58
N LEU A 136 -2.30 -1.77 22.43
CA LEU A 136 -3.09 -2.39 23.51
C LEU A 136 -2.56 -3.78 23.89
N LEU A 137 -2.08 -4.53 22.90
CA LEU A 137 -1.42 -5.81 23.10
C LEU A 137 -0.11 -5.66 23.87
N CYS A 138 0.73 -4.69 23.52
CA CYS A 138 1.98 -4.41 24.23
C CYS A 138 1.71 -4.13 25.71
N GLU A 139 0.68 -3.32 26.01
CA GLU A 139 0.26 -3.04 27.40
C GLU A 139 -0.27 -4.29 28.11
N LYS A 140 -1.04 -5.14 27.43
CA LYS A 140 -1.52 -6.41 28.01
C LYS A 140 -0.35 -7.35 28.36
N ILE A 141 0.61 -7.51 27.45
CA ILE A 141 1.80 -8.35 27.65
C ILE A 141 2.63 -7.84 28.82
N LYS A 142 2.87 -6.51 28.90
CA LYS A 142 3.58 -5.90 30.04
C LYS A 142 2.92 -6.28 31.37
N ASN A 143 1.59 -6.18 31.44
CA ASN A 143 0.83 -6.47 32.66
C ASN A 143 0.85 -7.96 33.01
N GLU A 144 0.65 -8.87 32.04
CA GLU A 144 0.59 -10.32 32.30
C GLU A 144 1.96 -10.90 32.69
N LEU A 145 3.01 -10.59 31.92
CA LEU A 145 4.34 -11.15 32.15
C LEU A 145 5.06 -10.54 33.35
N PHE A 146 4.85 -9.25 33.64
CA PHE A 146 5.70 -8.49 34.56
C PHE A 146 4.98 -7.83 35.72
N ASN A 147 3.87 -8.41 36.17
CA ASN A 147 3.02 -7.99 37.31
C ASN A 147 3.76 -7.35 38.51
N ASN A 148 5.04 -7.68 38.74
CA ASN A 148 5.84 -7.18 39.86
C ASN A 148 6.85 -6.06 39.54
N ARG A 149 7.25 -5.80 38.27
CA ARG A 149 8.16 -4.68 37.86
C ARG A 149 8.00 -4.30 36.37
N PRO A 150 6.87 -3.70 35.95
CA PRO A 150 6.66 -3.28 34.55
C PRO A 150 7.63 -2.19 34.08
N ASP A 151 8.23 -1.41 35.00
CA ASP A 151 9.12 -0.29 34.68
C ASP A 151 10.47 -0.72 34.07
N LEU A 152 10.85 -1.99 34.20
CA LEU A 152 12.14 -2.51 33.74
C LEU A 152 12.16 -2.94 32.28
N LEU A 153 10.98 -3.04 31.66
CA LEU A 153 10.85 -3.50 30.29
C LEU A 153 9.99 -2.53 29.48
N ARG A 154 10.57 -1.97 28.41
CA ARG A 154 9.84 -1.16 27.46
C ARG A 154 9.51 -1.99 26.23
N ILE A 155 8.21 -2.30 26.09
CA ILE A 155 7.61 -2.88 24.87
C ILE A 155 6.87 -1.77 24.14
N GLN A 156 7.16 -1.59 22.85
CA GLN A 156 6.47 -0.61 21.99
C GLN A 156 6.32 -1.14 20.57
N VAL A 157 5.30 -0.67 19.85
CA VAL A 157 5.20 -0.92 18.41
C VAL A 157 6.21 -0.01 17.70
N LEU A 158 7.10 -0.58 16.90
CA LEU A 158 8.10 0.15 16.13
C LEU A 158 7.54 0.57 14.77
N SER A 159 6.93 -0.37 14.06
CA SER A 159 6.31 -0.13 12.75
C SER A 159 5.15 -1.08 12.47
N VAL A 160 4.24 -0.62 11.62
CA VAL A 160 3.19 -1.43 10.98
C VAL A 160 3.29 -1.16 9.49
N ASP A 161 3.84 -2.10 8.76
CA ASP A 161 4.18 -1.98 7.34
C ASP A 161 3.40 -2.99 6.50
N GLN A 162 3.24 -2.70 5.22
CA GLN A 162 2.71 -3.63 4.22
C GLN A 162 3.79 -3.92 3.19
N LEU A 163 4.07 -5.21 2.95
CA LEU A 163 5.17 -5.66 2.11
C LEU A 163 4.83 -7.01 1.48
N THR A 164 5.57 -7.41 0.43
CA THR A 164 5.35 -8.71 -0.20
C THR A 164 5.97 -9.83 0.64
N ASN A 165 5.42 -11.04 0.56
CA ASN A 165 6.00 -12.21 1.25
C ASN A 165 7.47 -12.43 0.85
N GLU A 166 7.84 -12.17 -0.41
CA GLU A 166 9.23 -12.24 -0.84
C GLU A 166 10.13 -11.24 -0.09
N GLU A 167 9.67 -10.01 0.12
CA GLU A 167 10.41 -8.99 0.86
C GLU A 167 10.52 -9.35 2.34
N TYR A 168 9.47 -9.93 2.93
CA TYR A 168 9.49 -10.44 4.30
C TYR A 168 10.53 -11.54 4.46
N ILE A 169 10.49 -12.57 3.60
CA ILE A 169 11.40 -13.72 3.68
C ILE A 169 12.85 -13.26 3.53
N ARG A 170 13.10 -12.21 2.73
CA ARG A 170 14.42 -11.60 2.58
C ARG A 170 14.85 -10.73 3.77
N SER A 171 13.91 -10.21 4.57
CA SER A 171 14.23 -9.43 5.77
C SER A 171 14.54 -10.30 6.98
N LEU A 172 14.15 -11.59 6.95
CA LEU A 172 14.37 -12.53 8.05
C LEU A 172 15.87 -12.80 8.31
N PRO A 173 16.33 -12.72 9.57
CA PRO A 173 17.68 -13.13 9.94
C PRO A 173 17.88 -14.65 9.80
N GLN A 174 19.14 -15.09 9.62
CA GLN A 174 19.46 -16.51 9.45
C GLN A 174 19.25 -17.39 10.70
N ARG A 175 19.13 -16.79 11.89
CA ARG A 175 18.96 -17.49 13.17
C ARG A 175 17.95 -16.75 14.04
N THR A 176 16.71 -17.21 14.04
CA THR A 176 15.64 -16.62 14.84
C THR A 176 14.71 -17.72 15.34
N PHE A 177 13.89 -17.38 16.34
CA PHE A 177 12.78 -18.25 16.71
C PHE A 177 11.61 -17.95 15.78
N PHE A 178 11.16 -18.94 15.03
CA PHE A 178 10.08 -18.80 14.07
C PHE A 178 8.87 -19.58 14.55
N TYR A 179 7.74 -18.90 14.62
CA TYR A 179 6.48 -19.48 15.02
C TYR A 179 5.47 -19.31 13.90
N THR A 180 4.79 -20.40 13.55
CA THR A 180 3.80 -20.38 12.48
C THR A 180 2.46 -20.76 13.04
N TYR A 181 1.48 -19.92 12.76
CA TYR A 181 0.06 -20.22 12.91
C TYR A 181 -0.53 -20.43 11.52
N ASP A 182 -1.09 -21.61 11.25
CA ASP A 182 -1.75 -21.90 9.97
C ASP A 182 -3.17 -22.42 10.22
N TYR A 183 -4.17 -21.66 9.78
CA TYR A 183 -5.58 -22.00 9.92
C TYR A 183 -6.32 -21.85 8.60
N ASN A 184 -6.86 -22.95 8.04
CA ASN A 184 -7.56 -22.96 6.75
C ASN A 184 -6.75 -22.30 5.60
N ASN A 185 -5.45 -22.62 5.48
CA ASN A 185 -4.51 -22.04 4.50
C ASN A 185 -4.31 -20.51 4.65
N ALA A 186 -4.54 -20.00 5.85
CA ALA A 186 -4.56 -18.59 6.14
C ALA A 186 -3.99 -18.39 7.56
N GLY A 187 -2.84 -17.72 7.65
CA GLY A 187 -2.02 -17.77 8.85
C GLY A 187 -1.34 -16.46 9.19
N PHE A 188 -0.66 -16.47 10.33
CA PHE A 188 0.32 -15.47 10.69
C PHE A 188 1.61 -16.16 11.15
N THR A 189 2.74 -15.53 10.88
CA THR A 189 4.03 -15.97 11.39
C THR A 189 4.55 -14.95 12.38
N ALA A 190 5.22 -15.41 13.42
CA ALA A 190 5.89 -14.55 14.38
C ALA A 190 7.36 -14.96 14.45
N GLU A 191 8.23 -14.02 14.12
CA GLU A 191 9.67 -14.11 14.29
C GLU A 191 10.09 -13.36 15.55
N VAL A 192 10.88 -14.01 16.40
CA VAL A 192 11.36 -13.45 17.66
C VAL A 192 12.88 -13.48 17.66
N ASP A 193 13.50 -12.31 17.86
CA ASP A 193 14.95 -12.19 18.03
C ASP A 193 15.41 -13.02 19.25
N PRO A 194 16.41 -13.91 19.10
CA PRO A 194 16.95 -14.69 20.22
C PRO A 194 17.45 -13.85 21.41
N CYS A 195 17.79 -12.58 21.20
CA CYS A 195 18.18 -11.66 22.27
C CYS A 195 17.05 -11.41 23.27
N ILE A 196 15.79 -11.51 22.85
CA ILE A 196 14.62 -11.33 23.72
C ILE A 196 14.63 -12.34 24.85
N GLY A 197 14.98 -13.60 24.59
CA GLY A 197 15.11 -14.60 25.65
C GLY A 197 16.07 -14.17 26.76
N LYS A 198 17.19 -13.51 26.41
CA LYS A 198 18.14 -12.98 27.40
C LYS A 198 17.57 -11.80 28.17
N VAL A 199 16.88 -10.88 27.47
CA VAL A 199 16.20 -9.73 28.07
C VAL A 199 15.17 -10.20 29.09
N LEU A 200 14.33 -11.17 28.73
CA LEU A 200 13.30 -11.74 29.61
C LEU A 200 13.93 -12.44 30.83
N LEU A 201 14.99 -13.23 30.62
CA LEU A 201 15.64 -14.00 31.68
C LEU A 201 16.44 -13.12 32.67
N LYS A 202 17.00 -11.99 32.22
CA LYS A 202 17.76 -11.04 33.06
C LYS A 202 16.89 -10.40 34.15
N GLN A 203 15.60 -10.24 33.89
CA GLN A 203 14.67 -9.58 34.81
C GLN A 203 14.31 -10.46 36.02
N ASP A 204 14.44 -11.79 35.90
CA ASP A 204 14.13 -12.76 36.95
C ASP A 204 15.37 -13.38 37.62
N TYR A 205 16.58 -12.86 37.36
CA TYR A 205 17.84 -13.40 37.92
C TYR A 205 17.92 -13.38 39.45
N GLU A 206 17.08 -12.59 40.14
CA GLU A 206 16.96 -12.63 41.61
C GLU A 206 16.25 -13.91 42.12
N LYS A 207 15.49 -14.64 41.29
CA LYS A 207 14.81 -15.89 41.66
C LYS A 207 15.66 -17.16 41.46
N TYR A 208 16.63 -17.15 40.55
CA TYR A 208 17.33 -18.37 40.13
C TYR A 208 18.86 -18.14 39.95
N PRO A 209 19.63 -18.05 41.04
CA PRO A 209 21.07 -17.79 40.98
C PRO A 209 21.92 -18.96 40.44
N GLU A 210 21.38 -20.18 40.32
CA GLU A 210 22.12 -21.40 39.95
C GLU A 210 21.63 -22.06 38.65
N LEU A 211 21.34 -21.27 37.61
CA LEU A 211 20.92 -21.84 36.32
C LEU A 211 22.12 -22.36 35.53
N THR A 212 22.07 -23.63 35.14
CA THR A 212 23.01 -24.16 34.13
C THR A 212 22.69 -23.58 32.74
N GLN A 213 23.62 -23.70 31.79
CA GLN A 213 23.43 -23.14 30.46
C GLN A 213 22.25 -23.78 29.70
N ASN A 214 21.96 -25.06 29.96
CA ASN A 214 20.79 -25.75 29.41
C ASN A 214 19.48 -25.28 30.06
N ASP A 215 19.48 -25.03 31.38
CA ASP A 215 18.29 -24.50 32.08
C ASP A 215 17.96 -23.08 31.61
N SER A 216 18.99 -22.28 31.29
CA SER A 216 18.82 -20.95 30.70
C SER A 216 18.11 -21.00 29.35
N ASP A 217 18.44 -21.97 28.50
CA ASP A 217 17.81 -22.09 27.17
C ASP A 217 16.37 -22.61 27.25
N CYS A 218 16.08 -23.55 28.15
CA CYS A 218 14.71 -24.01 28.44
C CYS A 218 13.82 -22.89 28.99
N LEU A 219 14.35 -22.06 29.90
CA LEU A 219 13.63 -20.92 30.44
C LEU A 219 13.36 -19.86 29.37
N LYS A 220 14.34 -19.53 28.52
CA LYS A 220 14.14 -18.62 27.39
C LYS A 220 12.98 -19.08 26.52
N LEU A 221 12.93 -20.37 26.17
CA LEU A 221 11.84 -20.94 25.38
C LEU A 221 10.48 -20.85 26.10
N THR A 222 10.45 -21.02 27.42
CA THR A 222 9.21 -20.92 28.21
C THR A 222 8.65 -19.50 28.18
N TYR A 223 9.48 -18.48 28.38
CA TYR A 223 9.01 -17.09 28.33
C TYR A 223 8.57 -16.67 26.93
N VAL A 224 9.31 -17.08 25.90
CA VAL A 224 8.91 -16.80 24.51
C VAL A 224 7.58 -17.51 24.19
N ASN A 225 7.41 -18.76 24.60
CA ASN A 225 6.15 -19.47 24.40
C ASN A 225 4.98 -18.81 25.14
N HIS A 226 5.20 -18.31 26.36
CA HIS A 226 4.16 -17.57 27.10
C HIS A 226 3.80 -16.25 26.42
N PHE A 227 4.80 -15.48 25.96
CA PHE A 227 4.58 -14.27 25.17
C PHE A 227 3.72 -14.57 23.93
N ILE A 228 4.05 -15.65 23.23
CA ILE A 228 3.32 -16.10 22.04
C ILE A 228 1.89 -16.55 22.37
N GLN A 229 1.66 -17.20 23.52
CA GLN A 229 0.31 -17.54 23.97
C GLN A 229 -0.52 -16.30 24.29
N THR A 230 0.04 -15.32 25.01
CA THR A 230 -0.65 -14.04 25.28
C THR A 230 -0.99 -13.30 23.97
N MET A 231 -0.07 -13.33 23.00
CA MET A 231 -0.28 -12.80 21.65
C MET A 231 -1.46 -13.48 20.95
N GLN A 232 -1.49 -14.82 20.95
CA GLN A 232 -2.57 -15.62 20.38
C GLN A 232 -3.92 -15.28 21.03
N ASP A 233 -3.98 -15.26 22.36
CA ASP A 233 -5.16 -14.91 23.13
C ASP A 233 -5.70 -13.53 22.75
N PHE A 234 -4.81 -12.55 22.62
CA PHE A 234 -5.20 -11.20 22.26
C PHE A 234 -5.72 -11.11 20.82
N ILE A 235 -5.04 -11.74 19.86
CA ILE A 235 -5.50 -11.76 18.47
C ILE A 235 -6.90 -12.36 18.42
N TYR A 236 -7.09 -13.54 19.02
CA TYR A 236 -8.39 -14.22 19.07
C TYR A 236 -9.48 -13.36 19.73
N GLN A 237 -9.17 -12.65 20.82
CA GLN A 237 -10.12 -11.77 21.50
C GLN A 237 -10.56 -10.57 20.65
N ASN A 238 -9.72 -10.10 19.71
CA ASN A 238 -9.91 -8.87 18.96
C ASN A 238 -10.26 -9.05 17.47
N THR A 239 -10.19 -10.26 16.90
CA THR A 239 -10.43 -10.51 15.46
C THR A 239 -11.75 -11.24 15.16
N ASP A 240 -11.94 -12.47 15.63
CA ASP A 240 -13.15 -13.23 15.36
C ASP A 240 -13.36 -14.39 16.34
N LYS A 241 -14.48 -14.38 17.06
CA LYS A 241 -14.86 -15.43 18.03
C LYS A 241 -15.65 -16.58 17.39
N SER A 242 -15.79 -16.60 16.07
CA SER A 242 -16.53 -17.68 15.38
C SER A 242 -15.74 -18.98 15.25
N ILE A 243 -14.41 -18.92 15.36
CA ILE A 243 -13.52 -20.08 15.40
C ILE A 243 -13.45 -20.59 16.84
N PRO A 244 -13.66 -21.88 17.15
CA PRO A 244 -13.45 -22.41 18.50
C PRO A 244 -11.99 -22.29 18.95
N TRP A 245 -11.76 -21.91 20.23
CA TRP A 245 -10.42 -21.78 20.80
C TRP A 245 -9.56 -23.04 20.62
N GLU A 246 -10.13 -24.22 20.77
CA GLU A 246 -9.40 -25.50 20.63
C GLU A 246 -8.85 -25.73 19.22
N GLU A 247 -9.54 -25.21 18.19
CA GLU A 247 -9.12 -25.29 16.80
C GLU A 247 -8.04 -24.24 16.51
N PHE A 248 -8.17 -23.07 17.13
CA PHE A 248 -7.16 -22.01 17.11
C PHE A 248 -5.86 -22.47 17.78
N GLU A 249 -5.90 -22.98 19.01
CA GLU A 249 -4.71 -23.41 19.77
C GLU A 249 -3.93 -24.54 19.07
N LYS A 250 -4.62 -25.54 18.50
CA LYS A 250 -3.99 -26.68 17.80
C LYS A 250 -3.26 -26.30 16.51
N SER A 251 -3.59 -25.14 15.93
CA SER A 251 -3.06 -24.68 14.65
C SER A 251 -1.69 -24.00 14.77
N PHE A 252 -1.14 -23.93 15.98
CA PHE A 252 0.14 -23.30 16.24
C PHE A 252 1.27 -24.31 16.32
N SER A 253 2.24 -24.21 15.41
CA SER A 253 3.46 -25.01 15.45
C SER A 253 4.66 -24.14 15.81
N SER A 254 5.46 -24.60 16.77
CA SER A 254 6.76 -24.01 17.08
C SER A 254 7.83 -24.79 16.31
N GLU A 255 8.47 -24.16 15.34
CA GLU A 255 9.64 -24.73 14.66
C GLU A 255 10.88 -23.92 15.00
N ILE A 256 11.85 -24.55 15.68
CA ILE A 256 13.18 -23.96 15.88
C ILE A 256 14.01 -24.30 14.64
N ASN A 257 13.76 -23.62 13.51
CA ASN A 257 14.44 -23.92 12.25
C ASN A 257 15.22 -22.71 11.70
N THR A 258 16.50 -22.95 11.38
CA THR A 258 17.51 -22.06 10.77
C THR A 258 17.38 -21.87 9.24
N LEU A 259 16.33 -22.40 8.62
CA LEU A 259 16.17 -22.39 7.17
C LEU A 259 14.78 -21.87 6.83
N LEU A 260 14.77 -20.90 5.91
CA LEU A 260 13.65 -20.09 5.45
C LEU A 260 12.32 -20.87 5.38
N PRO A 261 11.18 -20.21 5.66
CA PRO A 261 9.86 -20.81 5.68
C PRO A 261 9.44 -21.24 4.26
N GLY A 262 9.97 -22.36 3.78
CA GLY A 262 9.62 -22.97 2.51
C GLY A 262 8.33 -23.81 2.56
N SER A 263 7.68 -23.88 3.73
CA SER A 263 6.57 -24.79 4.01
C SER A 263 5.23 -24.10 4.30
N THR A 264 5.15 -22.76 4.32
CA THR A 264 3.94 -22.04 4.75
C THR A 264 2.88 -21.86 3.66
N GLY A 265 3.05 -22.45 2.47
CA GLY A 265 2.11 -22.27 1.35
C GLY A 265 1.95 -20.82 0.88
N GLN A 266 2.80 -19.90 1.36
CA GLN A 266 2.73 -18.48 1.08
C GLN A 266 3.23 -18.20 -0.34
N ILE A 267 2.40 -17.50 -1.13
CA ILE A 267 2.75 -17.11 -2.49
C ILE A 267 3.70 -15.90 -2.42
N PRO A 268 4.86 -15.89 -3.09
CA PRO A 268 5.87 -14.83 -2.96
C PRO A 268 5.35 -13.42 -3.25
N GLY A 269 4.45 -13.30 -4.23
CA GLY A 269 3.85 -12.03 -4.66
C GLY A 269 2.65 -11.56 -3.83
N GLU A 270 2.22 -12.33 -2.82
CA GLU A 270 1.14 -11.89 -1.94
C GLU A 270 1.61 -10.83 -0.96
N MET A 271 0.74 -9.87 -0.69
CA MET A 271 0.95 -8.85 0.34
C MET A 271 0.73 -9.44 1.73
N CYS A 272 1.57 -9.03 2.66
CA CYS A 272 1.41 -9.27 4.08
C CYS A 272 1.53 -7.97 4.87
N VAL A 273 0.91 -7.98 6.05
CA VAL A 273 1.08 -6.91 7.04
C VAL A 273 2.14 -7.36 8.03
N LEU A 274 3.20 -6.57 8.16
CA LEU A 274 4.25 -6.79 9.14
C LEU A 274 4.08 -5.81 10.30
N VAL A 275 4.00 -6.35 11.50
CA VAL A 275 4.02 -5.57 12.74
C VAL A 275 5.32 -5.86 13.46
N THR A 276 6.15 -4.83 13.63
CA THR A 276 7.41 -4.95 14.37
C THR A 276 7.24 -4.36 15.75
N LEU A 277 7.48 -5.17 16.78
CA LEU A 277 7.51 -4.79 18.17
C LEU A 277 8.96 -4.70 18.62
N GLU A 278 9.29 -3.67 19.38
CA GLU A 278 10.60 -3.51 20.02
C GLU A 278 10.46 -3.78 21.51
N ILE A 279 11.30 -4.68 22.02
CA ILE A 279 11.39 -5.04 23.44
C ILE A 279 12.78 -4.64 23.93
N THR A 280 12.85 -3.71 24.88
CA THR A 280 14.11 -3.18 25.42
C THR A 280 14.14 -3.23 26.94
N SER A 281 15.34 -3.47 27.48
CA SER A 281 15.65 -3.53 28.91
C SER A 281 17.03 -2.92 29.15
N ASP A 282 17.11 -1.73 29.74
CA ASP A 282 18.32 -0.96 30.06
C ASP A 282 19.45 -0.93 29.00
N ASN A 283 20.16 -2.05 28.81
CA ASN A 283 21.29 -2.21 27.87
C ASN A 283 21.07 -3.29 26.78
N ASP A 284 20.04 -4.11 26.89
CA ASP A 284 19.75 -5.22 25.99
C ASP A 284 18.39 -4.99 25.31
N GLY A 285 18.26 -5.36 24.04
CA GLY A 285 17.01 -5.21 23.29
C GLY A 285 16.89 -6.25 22.20
N GLY A 286 15.68 -6.40 21.67
CA GLY A 286 15.39 -7.26 20.54
C GLY A 286 14.05 -6.91 19.91
N MET A 287 13.83 -7.44 18.72
CA MET A 287 12.62 -7.19 17.94
C MET A 287 11.77 -8.45 17.83
N VAL A 288 10.46 -8.27 17.79
CA VAL A 288 9.49 -9.30 17.43
C VAL A 288 8.79 -8.84 16.17
N ASN A 289 8.87 -9.62 15.12
CA ASN A 289 8.20 -9.37 13.85
C ASN A 289 7.01 -10.30 13.72
N ILE A 290 5.82 -9.75 13.48
CA ILE A 290 4.59 -10.52 13.33
C ILE A 290 4.04 -10.23 11.95
N GLN A 291 4.04 -11.25 11.10
CA GLN A 291 3.61 -11.17 9.72
C GLN A 291 2.24 -11.84 9.56
N PHE A 292 1.27 -11.09 9.03
CA PHE A 292 -0.07 -11.58 8.75
C PHE A 292 -0.30 -11.65 7.24
N ASN A 293 -0.88 -12.76 6.76
CA ASN A 293 -1.40 -12.79 5.40
C ASN A 293 -2.50 -11.72 5.23
N TYR A 294 -2.40 -10.88 4.20
CA TYR A 294 -3.35 -9.77 4.01
C TYR A 294 -4.79 -10.27 3.89
N ALA A 295 -5.06 -11.27 3.06
CA ALA A 295 -6.42 -11.72 2.76
C ALA A 295 -7.12 -12.19 4.04
N TYR A 296 -6.41 -12.98 4.85
CA TYR A 296 -6.91 -13.46 6.14
C TYR A 296 -7.09 -12.32 7.14
N PHE A 297 -6.06 -11.49 7.33
CA PHE A 297 -6.06 -10.45 8.35
C PHE A 297 -7.06 -9.34 8.04
N SER A 298 -7.20 -8.97 6.78
CA SER A 298 -8.20 -8.02 6.32
C SER A 298 -9.62 -8.52 6.58
N HIS A 299 -9.88 -9.81 6.30
CA HIS A 299 -11.16 -10.43 6.62
C HIS A 299 -11.44 -10.41 8.13
N LEU A 300 -10.46 -10.82 8.94
CA LEU A 300 -10.54 -10.81 10.39
C LEU A 300 -10.83 -9.41 10.97
N CYS A 301 -10.05 -8.40 10.58
CA CYS A 301 -10.21 -7.04 11.09
C CYS A 301 -11.57 -6.43 10.69
N ARG A 302 -12.05 -6.69 9.47
CA ARG A 302 -13.38 -6.22 9.03
C ARG A 302 -14.50 -6.91 9.79
N LYS A 303 -14.40 -8.22 10.00
CA LYS A 303 -15.40 -9.00 10.76
C LYS A 303 -15.45 -8.61 12.24
N ALA A 304 -14.29 -8.30 12.84
CA ALA A 304 -14.21 -7.68 14.17
C ALA A 304 -14.82 -6.28 14.25
N GLY A 305 -15.07 -5.62 13.12
CA GLY A 305 -15.53 -4.23 13.07
C GLY A 305 -14.44 -3.21 13.42
N LEU A 306 -13.15 -3.57 13.30
CA LEU A 306 -12.01 -2.73 13.67
C LEU A 306 -11.97 -1.41 12.86
N PHE A 307 -12.42 -1.46 11.61
CA PHE A 307 -12.45 -0.32 10.69
C PHE A 307 -13.79 0.43 10.68
N GLY A 308 -14.75 0.02 11.53
CA GLY A 308 -16.14 0.49 11.51
C GLY A 308 -17.03 -0.42 10.67
N LYS A 309 -18.35 -0.24 10.75
CA LYS A 309 -19.27 -0.92 9.84
C LYS A 309 -19.04 -0.38 8.44
N ASP A 310 -18.41 -1.19 7.60
CA ASP A 310 -18.47 -1.02 6.17
C ASP A 310 -19.95 -1.08 5.76
N ASN A 311 -20.54 0.10 5.55
CA ASN A 311 -21.82 0.28 4.86
C ASN A 311 -21.67 0.05 3.35
N THR A 312 -20.67 -0.69 2.91
CA THR A 312 -20.67 -1.26 1.56
C THR A 312 -21.68 -2.39 1.56
N ASN A 313 -22.84 -2.10 0.98
CA ASN A 313 -23.89 -3.06 0.69
C ASN A 313 -23.31 -4.39 0.21
N LEU A 314 -23.27 -5.39 1.10
CA LEU A 314 -23.00 -6.79 0.73
C LEU A 314 -24.01 -7.32 -0.31
N GLN A 315 -25.12 -6.61 -0.53
CA GLN A 315 -26.10 -6.86 -1.59
C GLN A 315 -25.66 -6.38 -2.98
N GLU A 316 -24.74 -5.41 -3.11
CA GLU A 316 -24.26 -4.98 -4.44
C GLU A 316 -23.25 -5.96 -5.06
N LEU A 317 -22.61 -6.81 -4.24
CA LEU A 317 -21.61 -7.78 -4.71
C LEU A 317 -22.23 -9.00 -5.41
N THR A 318 -23.46 -9.36 -5.08
CA THR A 318 -24.20 -10.48 -5.67
C THR A 318 -24.88 -10.11 -7.00
N ASP A 319 -25.17 -8.83 -7.24
CA ASP A 319 -25.91 -8.36 -8.42
C ASP A 319 -25.03 -8.04 -9.65
N ILE A 320 -23.69 -8.11 -9.51
CA ILE A 320 -22.75 -7.89 -10.62
C ILE A 320 -22.57 -9.16 -11.47
N LYS A 321 -22.83 -10.37 -10.93
CA LYS A 321 -22.61 -11.64 -11.64
C LYS A 321 -23.55 -11.86 -12.85
N SER A 322 -24.55 -11.00 -13.06
CA SER A 322 -25.59 -11.19 -14.10
C SER A 322 -25.79 -10.01 -15.05
N ARG A 323 -24.98 -8.95 -14.99
CA ARG A 323 -25.06 -7.85 -15.97
C ARG A 323 -23.98 -8.01 -17.05
N PRO A 324 -24.33 -8.02 -18.35
CA PRO A 324 -23.33 -7.80 -19.38
C PRO A 324 -22.72 -6.42 -19.13
N HIS A 325 -21.39 -6.36 -18.97
CA HIS A 325 -20.71 -5.08 -18.89
C HIS A 325 -20.90 -4.37 -20.25
N GLU A 326 -21.74 -3.33 -20.28
CA GLU A 326 -21.91 -2.43 -21.45
C GLU A 326 -20.61 -1.65 -21.77
N ASN A 327 -19.58 -1.81 -20.95
CA ASN A 327 -18.27 -1.19 -21.11
C ASN A 327 -17.62 -1.59 -22.44
N ASN A 328 -17.57 -0.64 -23.37
CA ASN A 328 -16.92 -0.81 -24.66
C ASN A 328 -15.41 -0.52 -24.63
N VAL A 329 -14.89 0.10 -23.56
CA VAL A 329 -13.45 0.33 -23.36
C VAL A 329 -12.97 -0.39 -22.10
N TYR A 330 -11.81 -1.06 -22.18
CA TYR A 330 -11.22 -1.75 -21.05
C TYR A 330 -9.74 -2.02 -21.14
N ALA A 331 -9.09 -2.19 -19.98
CA ALA A 331 -7.75 -2.76 -19.88
C ALA A 331 -7.81 -4.26 -19.58
N GLU A 332 -6.98 -5.02 -20.27
CA GLU A 332 -6.76 -6.44 -20.02
C GLU A 332 -5.28 -6.77 -19.76
N PHE A 333 -5.05 -7.73 -18.86
CA PHE A 333 -3.72 -8.28 -18.54
C PHE A 333 -3.27 -9.38 -19.50
N GLY A 334 -4.17 -9.82 -20.39
CA GLY A 334 -3.91 -10.87 -21.37
C GLY A 334 -5.10 -11.79 -21.60
N ARG A 335 -4.92 -12.71 -22.56
CA ARG A 335 -5.91 -13.72 -22.94
C ARG A 335 -5.31 -15.12 -22.93
N PHE A 336 -6.15 -16.09 -22.62
CA PHE A 336 -5.84 -17.51 -22.59
C PHE A 336 -6.88 -18.28 -23.40
N ILE A 337 -6.48 -19.44 -23.91
CA ILE A 337 -7.39 -20.36 -24.60
C ILE A 337 -8.23 -21.09 -23.54
N SER A 338 -9.55 -20.97 -23.61
CA SER A 338 -10.49 -21.47 -22.59
C SER A 338 -10.27 -22.93 -22.23
N ASP A 339 -9.98 -23.78 -23.21
CA ASP A 339 -9.87 -25.25 -23.02
C ASP A 339 -8.66 -25.67 -22.16
N THR A 340 -7.73 -24.75 -21.92
CA THR A 340 -6.47 -25.03 -21.20
C THR A 340 -6.47 -24.54 -19.75
N VAL A 341 -7.54 -23.85 -19.31
CA VAL A 341 -7.54 -23.10 -18.05
C VAL A 341 -8.49 -23.71 -17.04
N ASN A 342 -7.96 -24.10 -15.88
CA ASN A 342 -8.77 -24.42 -14.71
C ASN A 342 -9.21 -23.13 -14.01
N LEU A 343 -10.51 -23.00 -13.74
CA LEU A 343 -11.09 -21.83 -13.07
C LEU A 343 -11.45 -22.09 -11.59
N GLU A 344 -10.88 -23.12 -10.98
CA GLU A 344 -11.09 -23.40 -9.56
C GLU A 344 -10.46 -22.30 -8.67
N PRO A 345 -11.16 -21.89 -7.58
CA PRO A 345 -10.63 -20.97 -6.58
C PRO A 345 -9.26 -21.42 -6.05
N GLY A 346 -8.33 -20.46 -5.95
CA GLY A 346 -6.94 -20.70 -5.54
C GLY A 346 -5.98 -20.98 -6.71
N THR A 347 -6.48 -21.23 -7.93
CA THR A 347 -5.63 -21.38 -9.11
C THR A 347 -4.95 -20.05 -9.45
N ILE A 348 -3.66 -20.09 -9.79
CA ILE A 348 -2.89 -18.92 -10.23
C ILE A 348 -2.70 -18.97 -11.75
N LEU A 349 -3.22 -17.95 -12.43
CA LEU A 349 -3.07 -17.77 -13.87
C LEU A 349 -1.88 -16.84 -14.15
N MET A 350 -0.76 -17.41 -14.60
CA MET A 350 0.42 -16.65 -14.99
C MET A 350 0.22 -16.04 -16.38
N THR A 351 0.36 -14.72 -16.51
CA THR A 351 0.31 -14.03 -17.81
C THR A 351 1.68 -13.99 -18.48
N SER A 352 1.70 -13.64 -19.76
CA SER A 352 2.92 -13.37 -20.54
C SER A 352 3.37 -11.91 -20.48
N ILE A 353 2.69 -11.05 -19.71
CA ILE A 353 2.95 -9.61 -19.61
C ILE A 353 3.78 -9.31 -18.36
N LYS A 354 4.83 -8.49 -18.51
CA LYS A 354 5.66 -8.02 -17.39
C LYS A 354 4.94 -6.92 -16.61
N TYR A 355 5.10 -6.86 -15.29
CA TYR A 355 4.36 -5.87 -14.47
C TYR A 355 4.63 -4.41 -14.87
N ASN A 356 5.82 -4.09 -15.36
CA ASN A 356 6.20 -2.72 -15.73
C ASN A 356 5.94 -2.40 -17.22
N THR A 357 5.12 -3.22 -17.91
CA THR A 357 4.75 -2.98 -19.31
C THR A 357 3.33 -2.42 -19.42
N PRO A 358 3.08 -1.46 -20.34
CA PRO A 358 1.74 -0.92 -20.59
C PRO A 358 0.75 -2.02 -20.95
N LEU A 359 -0.46 -1.95 -20.39
CA LEU A 359 -1.53 -2.91 -20.66
C LEU A 359 -2.23 -2.61 -21.98
N ASN A 360 -2.82 -3.64 -22.57
CA ASN A 360 -3.63 -3.49 -23.77
C ASN A 360 -4.97 -2.84 -23.41
N VAL A 361 -5.32 -1.78 -24.13
CA VAL A 361 -6.61 -1.11 -24.05
C VAL A 361 -7.45 -1.54 -25.24
N VAL A 362 -8.51 -2.28 -24.93
CA VAL A 362 -9.45 -2.82 -25.91
C VAL A 362 -10.64 -1.87 -26.03
N VAL A 363 -10.99 -1.53 -27.27
CA VAL A 363 -12.17 -0.73 -27.62
C VAL A 363 -12.99 -1.55 -28.61
N ASP A 364 -14.26 -1.81 -28.30
CA ASP A 364 -15.17 -2.60 -29.16
C ASP A 364 -14.55 -3.93 -29.65
N ASN A 365 -13.92 -4.67 -28.72
CA ASN A 365 -13.21 -5.94 -28.97
C ASN A 365 -11.98 -5.86 -29.91
N LYS A 366 -11.42 -4.67 -30.10
CA LYS A 366 -10.15 -4.47 -30.83
C LYS A 366 -9.11 -3.82 -29.92
N VAL A 367 -7.89 -4.35 -29.92
CA VAL A 367 -6.78 -3.68 -29.22
C VAL A 367 -6.42 -2.43 -30.01
N MET A 368 -6.74 -1.25 -29.47
CA MET A 368 -6.52 0.03 -30.15
C MET A 368 -5.33 0.79 -29.56
N PHE A 369 -5.13 0.69 -28.25
CA PHE A 369 -4.10 1.46 -27.54
C PHE A 369 -3.35 0.59 -26.54
N THR A 370 -2.19 1.07 -26.12
CA THR A 370 -1.54 0.61 -24.89
C THR A 370 -1.58 1.73 -23.86
N GLY A 371 -1.69 1.37 -22.58
CA GLY A 371 -1.80 2.37 -21.52
C GLY A 371 -1.22 1.93 -20.18
N GLU A 372 -0.75 2.92 -19.44
CA GLU A 372 -0.27 2.75 -18.07
C GLU A 372 -1.44 2.85 -17.10
N VAL A 373 -1.48 1.95 -16.12
CA VAL A 373 -2.51 1.99 -15.08
C VAL A 373 -2.11 3.02 -14.02
N CYS A 374 -3.02 3.92 -13.73
CA CYS A 374 -2.89 4.96 -12.72
C CYS A 374 -4.11 4.96 -11.79
N VAL A 375 -4.01 5.68 -10.68
CA VAL A 375 -5.13 5.95 -9.78
C VAL A 375 -5.49 7.43 -9.91
N ALA A 376 -6.74 7.69 -10.24
CA ALA A 376 -7.32 9.01 -10.38
C ALA A 376 -8.57 9.07 -9.50
N ASP A 377 -8.62 10.00 -8.53
CA ASP A 377 -9.75 10.16 -7.61
C ASP A 377 -10.26 8.85 -7.00
N GLU A 378 -9.32 8.02 -6.51
CA GLU A 378 -9.57 6.72 -5.84
C GLU A 378 -10.03 5.57 -6.76
N THR A 379 -10.25 5.81 -8.06
CA THR A 379 -10.52 4.76 -9.04
C THR A 379 -9.29 4.46 -9.88
N PHE A 380 -9.24 3.25 -10.45
CA PHE A 380 -8.27 2.97 -11.49
C PHE A 380 -8.58 3.81 -12.72
N ALA A 381 -7.54 4.27 -13.39
CA ALA A 381 -7.62 4.94 -14.66
C ALA A 381 -6.47 4.47 -15.56
N ILE A 382 -6.66 4.57 -16.86
CA ILE A 382 -5.63 4.22 -17.84
C ILE A 382 -5.16 5.50 -18.51
N ARG A 383 -3.86 5.77 -18.43
CA ARG A 383 -3.21 6.80 -19.24
C ARG A 383 -2.76 6.19 -20.56
N ILE A 384 -3.28 6.65 -21.68
CA ILE A 384 -2.88 6.17 -23.01
C ILE A 384 -1.42 6.54 -23.27
N TYR A 385 -0.60 5.57 -23.66
CA TYR A 385 0.84 5.73 -23.91
C TYR A 385 1.20 5.64 -25.39
N ASP A 386 0.62 4.68 -26.13
CA ASP A 386 0.92 4.53 -27.55
C ASP A 386 -0.33 4.12 -28.34
N GLU A 387 -0.43 4.65 -29.55
CA GLU A 387 -1.54 4.41 -30.47
C GLU A 387 -1.08 3.37 -31.50
N LYS A 388 -1.42 2.10 -31.28
CA LYS A 388 -1.14 1.02 -32.25
C LYS A 388 -2.12 1.12 -33.43
N LYS A 389 -1.99 2.18 -34.24
CA LYS A 389 -2.83 2.43 -35.41
C LYS A 389 -2.63 1.46 -36.57
N GLU A 390 -1.52 0.71 -36.61
CA GLU A 390 -1.18 -0.15 -37.76
C GLU A 390 -1.41 -1.66 -37.58
N ASN A 391 -1.73 -2.15 -36.37
CA ASN A 391 -2.06 -3.56 -36.14
C ASN A 391 -3.11 -3.68 -35.03
N ALA A 392 -4.31 -3.18 -35.29
CA ALA A 392 -5.45 -3.49 -34.43
C ALA A 392 -5.69 -5.01 -34.50
N ILE A 393 -5.27 -5.72 -33.47
CA ILE A 393 -5.57 -7.15 -33.34
C ILE A 393 -7.07 -7.24 -33.10
N SER A 394 -7.81 -7.71 -34.11
CA SER A 394 -9.22 -8.08 -33.94
C SER A 394 -9.26 -9.39 -33.19
N TYR A 395 -10.01 -9.40 -32.10
CA TYR A 395 -10.23 -10.62 -31.36
C TYR A 395 -11.42 -11.38 -31.93
N ASP A 396 -11.14 -12.24 -32.91
CA ASP A 396 -12.14 -13.10 -33.56
C ASP A 396 -12.12 -14.54 -33.00
N GLU A 397 -11.28 -14.81 -31.99
CA GLU A 397 -11.16 -16.14 -31.39
C GLU A 397 -12.41 -16.48 -30.57
N GLU A 398 -13.08 -17.58 -30.93
CA GLU A 398 -14.07 -18.24 -30.08
C GLU A 398 -13.34 -19.04 -28.98
N HIS A 399 -13.87 -19.09 -27.76
CA HIS A 399 -13.33 -19.82 -26.61
C HIS A 399 -12.08 -19.18 -25.99
N TYR A 400 -12.18 -17.93 -25.55
CA TYR A 400 -11.10 -17.22 -24.85
C TYR A 400 -11.47 -16.88 -23.40
N ILE A 401 -10.45 -16.78 -22.56
CA ILE A 401 -10.51 -16.21 -21.21
C ILE A 401 -9.67 -14.93 -21.20
N ALA A 402 -10.29 -13.79 -20.92
CA ALA A 402 -9.65 -12.50 -20.76
C ALA A 402 -9.61 -12.08 -19.29
N LEU A 403 -8.47 -11.53 -18.88
CA LEU A 403 -8.26 -11.02 -17.53
C LEU A 403 -8.41 -9.49 -17.55
N ARG A 404 -9.55 -8.98 -17.07
CA ARG A 404 -9.93 -7.56 -17.21
C ARG A 404 -9.80 -6.81 -15.89
N LEU A 405 -8.96 -5.77 -15.86
CA LEU A 405 -8.82 -4.89 -14.70
C LEU A 405 -10.15 -4.17 -14.37
N GLY A 406 -10.80 -3.68 -15.41
CA GLY A 406 -12.11 -3.03 -15.37
C GLY A 406 -12.48 -2.43 -16.73
N GLY A 407 -13.56 -1.68 -16.78
CA GLY A 407 -14.00 -1.04 -18.02
C GLY A 407 -14.73 0.28 -17.81
N THR A 408 -15.02 0.93 -18.92
CA THR A 408 -15.89 2.10 -18.97
C THR A 408 -16.62 2.13 -20.30
N TYR A 409 -17.74 2.84 -20.34
CA TYR A 409 -18.44 3.13 -21.58
C TYR A 409 -18.08 4.53 -22.08
N LEU A 410 -17.58 4.60 -23.31
CA LEU A 410 -17.28 5.84 -24.02
C LEU A 410 -18.07 5.91 -25.33
N PRO A 411 -18.85 6.97 -25.59
CA PRO A 411 -19.48 7.19 -26.89
C PRO A 411 -18.45 7.24 -28.03
N SER A 412 -18.85 6.82 -29.24
CA SER A 412 -17.96 6.77 -30.41
C SER A 412 -17.27 8.10 -30.72
N GLU A 413 -17.92 9.23 -30.43
CA GLU A 413 -17.34 10.57 -30.60
C GLU A 413 -16.16 10.84 -29.65
N LYS A 414 -16.22 10.32 -28.42
CA LYS A 414 -15.13 10.45 -27.45
C LYS A 414 -13.98 9.50 -27.78
N ILE A 415 -14.28 8.30 -28.28
CA ILE A 415 -13.28 7.33 -28.72
C ILE A 415 -12.39 7.91 -29.82
N GLN A 416 -12.96 8.61 -30.80
CA GLN A 416 -12.21 9.24 -31.89
C GLN A 416 -11.28 10.38 -31.44
N ARG A 417 -11.53 10.97 -30.26
CA ARG A 417 -10.72 12.06 -29.70
C ARG A 417 -9.58 11.56 -28.81
N LEU A 418 -9.55 10.27 -28.49
CA LEU A 418 -8.50 9.68 -27.67
C LEU A 418 -7.15 9.80 -28.37
N HIS A 419 -6.16 10.29 -27.63
CA HIS A 419 -4.77 10.40 -28.05
C HIS A 419 -3.85 10.17 -26.85
N GLU A 420 -2.55 10.01 -27.10
CA GLU A 420 -1.52 9.84 -26.07
C GLU A 420 -1.68 10.87 -24.93
N GLY A 421 -1.62 10.42 -23.69
CA GLY A 421 -1.78 11.25 -22.49
C GLY A 421 -3.22 11.37 -21.99
N HIS A 422 -4.23 10.96 -22.76
CA HIS A 422 -5.61 10.87 -22.26
C HIS A 422 -5.73 9.89 -21.10
N ILE A 423 -6.58 10.26 -20.12
CA ILE A 423 -6.84 9.46 -18.93
C ILE A 423 -8.27 8.96 -18.98
N ILE A 424 -8.43 7.65 -18.96
CA ILE A 424 -9.71 6.97 -19.01
C ILE A 424 -9.99 6.36 -17.63
N PRO A 425 -10.93 6.90 -16.84
CA PRO A 425 -11.32 6.29 -15.57
C PRO A 425 -12.06 4.97 -15.81
N LEU A 426 -11.79 3.99 -14.95
CA LEU A 426 -12.42 2.67 -14.94
C LEU A 426 -13.45 2.58 -13.81
N ASP A 427 -14.36 1.61 -13.94
CA ASP A 427 -15.39 1.27 -12.97
C ASP A 427 -14.90 0.47 -11.74
N THR A 428 -13.59 0.37 -11.55
CA THR A 428 -12.95 -0.39 -10.46
C THR A 428 -12.01 0.49 -9.62
N THR A 429 -11.72 0.04 -8.41
CA THR A 429 -10.85 0.73 -7.44
C THR A 429 -9.66 -0.16 -7.07
N PRO A 430 -8.51 0.42 -6.69
CA PRO A 430 -7.41 -0.31 -6.09
C PRO A 430 -7.85 -1.29 -5.00
N GLY A 431 -7.24 -2.47 -4.98
CA GLY A 431 -7.54 -3.53 -4.00
C GLY A 431 -8.82 -4.34 -4.26
N LYS A 432 -9.65 -3.99 -5.26
CA LYS A 432 -10.75 -4.86 -5.69
C LYS A 432 -10.27 -5.97 -6.62
N PRO A 433 -10.91 -7.16 -6.58
CA PRO A 433 -10.57 -8.24 -7.49
C PRO A 433 -10.98 -7.88 -8.92
N VAL A 434 -10.21 -8.40 -9.87
CA VAL A 434 -10.40 -8.19 -11.30
C VAL A 434 -11.28 -9.28 -11.90
N SER A 435 -11.99 -8.92 -12.97
CA SER A 435 -12.96 -9.82 -13.59
C SER A 435 -12.29 -10.76 -14.59
N ILE A 436 -12.56 -12.06 -14.46
CA ILE A 436 -12.17 -13.09 -15.41
C ILE A 436 -13.35 -13.33 -16.34
N ILE A 437 -13.15 -13.04 -17.61
CA ILE A 437 -14.20 -13.06 -18.64
C ILE A 437 -13.96 -14.22 -19.57
N LYS A 438 -14.94 -15.11 -19.72
CA LYS A 438 -14.94 -16.16 -20.73
C LYS A 438 -15.95 -15.80 -21.82
N ASP A 439 -15.48 -15.67 -23.06
CA ASP A 439 -16.34 -15.38 -24.23
C ASP A 439 -17.28 -14.17 -24.02
N GLY A 440 -16.76 -13.12 -23.38
CA GLY A 440 -17.51 -11.89 -23.09
C GLY A 440 -18.38 -11.92 -21.81
N ILE A 441 -18.48 -13.07 -21.13
CA ILE A 441 -19.23 -13.24 -19.89
C ILE A 441 -18.27 -13.30 -18.70
N SER A 442 -18.53 -12.52 -17.65
CA SER A 442 -17.76 -12.63 -16.39
C SER A 442 -18.06 -13.97 -15.72
N VAL A 443 -17.04 -14.82 -15.58
CA VAL A 443 -17.18 -16.18 -15.03
C VAL A 443 -16.56 -16.34 -13.64
N ALA A 444 -15.53 -15.55 -13.32
CA ALA A 444 -14.84 -15.62 -12.05
C ALA A 444 -14.23 -14.25 -11.69
N ARG A 445 -13.72 -14.10 -10.47
CA ARG A 445 -12.87 -12.95 -10.10
C ARG A 445 -11.55 -13.41 -9.53
N GLY A 446 -10.53 -12.56 -9.64
CA GLY A 446 -9.20 -12.87 -9.11
C GLY A 446 -8.46 -11.67 -8.56
N GLU A 447 -7.47 -11.91 -7.70
CA GLU A 447 -6.54 -10.89 -7.22
C GLU A 447 -5.34 -10.79 -8.16
N VAL A 448 -4.91 -9.57 -8.47
CA VAL A 448 -3.70 -9.33 -9.27
C VAL A 448 -2.48 -9.47 -8.37
N LEU A 449 -1.56 -10.34 -8.79
CA LEU A 449 -0.27 -10.60 -8.16
C LEU A 449 0.85 -10.32 -9.16
N VAL A 450 2.06 -10.09 -8.66
CA VAL A 450 3.28 -10.07 -9.47
C VAL A 450 4.18 -11.20 -8.99
N ILE A 451 4.43 -12.18 -9.85
CA ILE A 451 5.28 -13.35 -9.58
C ILE A 451 6.35 -13.40 -10.67
N ASP A 452 7.62 -13.50 -10.28
CA ASP A 452 8.75 -13.54 -11.22
C ASP A 452 8.76 -12.40 -12.27
N GLU A 453 8.39 -11.19 -11.84
CA GLU A 453 8.25 -9.99 -12.69
C GLU A 453 7.13 -10.07 -13.76
N MET A 454 6.26 -11.07 -13.68
CA MET A 454 5.10 -11.27 -14.55
C MET A 454 3.81 -10.99 -13.79
N TYR A 455 2.79 -10.48 -14.48
CA TYR A 455 1.44 -10.43 -13.89
C TYR A 455 0.90 -11.84 -13.72
N ALA A 456 0.29 -12.10 -12.58
CA ALA A 456 -0.40 -13.34 -12.26
C ALA A 456 -1.75 -13.01 -11.64
N ILE A 457 -2.74 -13.87 -11.83
CA ILE A 457 -4.07 -13.68 -11.23
C ILE A 457 -4.46 -14.90 -10.43
N LYS A 458 -4.68 -14.71 -9.12
CA LYS A 458 -5.16 -15.76 -8.23
C LYS A 458 -6.68 -15.74 -8.20
N ILE A 459 -7.32 -16.82 -8.62
CA ILE A 459 -8.78 -16.93 -8.66
C ILE A 459 -9.33 -16.99 -7.22
N ILE A 460 -10.39 -16.22 -6.94
CA ILE A 460 -11.05 -16.17 -5.63
C ILE A 460 -12.40 -16.87 -5.66
N ASP A 461 -13.25 -16.55 -6.66
CA ASP A 461 -14.67 -16.93 -6.69
C ASP A 461 -15.26 -17.10 -8.09
#